data_AF-A0A6L5PKR1-F1
#
_entry.id   AF-A0A6L5PKR1-F1
#
_cell.length_a   1.000
_cell.length_b   1.000
_cell.length_c   1.000
_cell.angle_alpha   90.00
_cell.angle_beta   90.00
_cell.angle_gamma   90.00
#
_symmetry.space_group_name_H-M   'P 1'
#
loop_
_entity.id
_entity.type
_entity.pdbx_description
1 polymer ?
#
loop_
_entity_poly.entity_id
_entity_poly.type
_entity_poly.pdbx_seq_one_letter_code
_entity_poly.pdbx_strand_id
1 'polypeptide(L)'
;MRMLTRGGTALVLCGLLGLSACENSSAVETRDRTASAEPVALTSMPTAREEAATPQEKPVLTANRRETVDAKIARLYDRNGADFGARSAEDYLTKVTAFTTKPPRDAETVKRPNGDTLIYQASTNTFAVVARNGSPRTMFKPTTGADYWAEQKAAAPTFGQRRQSTGAAG
;
A
#
# COMPACT_ATOMS: atom_id res chain seq x y z
N MET A 1 7.84 -53.76 -17.30
CA MET A 1 7.02 -52.58 -16.88
C MET A 1 7.81 -51.33 -17.26
N ARG A 2 7.41 -50.38 -18.11
CA ARG A 2 6.21 -50.07 -18.90
C ARG A 2 6.72 -49.48 -20.23
N MET A 3 6.09 -49.81 -21.35
CA MET A 3 6.40 -49.22 -22.65
C MET A 3 5.94 -47.75 -22.73
N LEU A 4 6.76 -46.92 -23.37
CA LEU A 4 6.43 -45.56 -23.80
C LEU A 4 5.45 -45.60 -24.98
N THR A 5 4.40 -44.77 -24.94
CA THR A 5 3.56 -44.47 -26.10
C THR A 5 3.47 -42.95 -26.28
N ARG A 6 3.91 -42.48 -27.45
CA ARG A 6 3.78 -41.09 -27.95
C ARG A 6 2.60 -41.00 -28.92
N GLY A 7 1.98 -39.81 -28.98
CA GLY A 7 1.06 -39.36 -30.04
C GLY A 7 -0.15 -38.66 -29.40
N GLY A 8 -0.53 -37.41 -29.69
CA GLY A 8 -0.24 -36.51 -30.81
C GLY A 8 -1.57 -36.08 -31.46
N THR A 9 -1.73 -34.77 -31.75
CA THR A 9 -2.88 -34.07 -32.40
C THR A 9 -4.05 -33.68 -31.46
N ALA A 10 -4.69 -32.51 -31.55
CA ALA A 10 -4.83 -31.55 -32.65
C ALA A 10 -4.95 -30.08 -32.18
N LEU A 11 -4.54 -29.19 -33.08
CA LEU A 11 -4.59 -27.73 -33.04
C LEU A 11 -5.68 -27.28 -34.03
N VAL A 12 -6.43 -26.20 -33.76
CA VAL A 12 -7.17 -25.25 -34.65
C VAL A 12 -8.31 -24.63 -33.80
N LEU A 13 -8.26 -23.38 -33.30
CA LEU A 13 -8.21 -22.01 -33.87
C LEU A 13 -9.60 -21.42 -34.24
N CYS A 14 -9.78 -20.14 -33.86
CA CYS A 14 -10.87 -19.18 -34.15
C CYS A 14 -12.17 -19.35 -33.34
N GLY A 15 -12.69 -18.40 -32.57
CA GLY A 15 -12.49 -16.95 -32.50
C GLY A 15 -13.86 -16.29 -32.55
N LEU A 16 -14.17 -15.39 -31.60
CA LEU A 16 -15.07 -14.23 -31.81
C LEU A 16 -15.06 -13.34 -30.56
N LEU A 17 -14.64 -12.10 -30.78
CA LEU A 17 -14.71 -10.97 -29.86
C LEU A 17 -16.15 -10.50 -29.69
N GLY A 18 -16.57 -10.26 -28.46
CA GLY A 18 -17.74 -9.44 -28.12
C GLY A 18 -17.32 -8.38 -27.12
N LEU A 19 -17.09 -7.16 -27.59
CA LEU A 19 -16.77 -6.00 -26.76
C LEU A 19 -17.99 -5.58 -25.94
N SER A 20 -17.83 -5.52 -24.63
CA SER A 20 -18.75 -4.83 -23.72
C SER A 20 -18.57 -3.32 -23.87
N ALA A 21 -19.55 -2.65 -24.47
CA ALA A 21 -19.69 -1.20 -24.41
C ALA A 21 -20.75 -0.86 -23.34
N CYS A 22 -20.31 -0.71 -22.09
CA CYS A 22 -21.09 -0.01 -21.08
C CYS A 22 -20.81 1.49 -21.24
N GLU A 23 -21.67 2.19 -21.96
CA GLU A 23 -21.65 3.66 -22.02
C GLU A 23 -22.33 4.18 -20.74
N ASN A 24 -21.53 4.71 -19.82
CA ASN A 24 -22.03 5.43 -18.66
C ASN A 24 -21.98 6.92 -19.00
N SER A 25 -22.99 7.38 -19.74
CA SER A 25 -23.31 8.80 -19.93
C SER A 25 -23.64 9.42 -18.58
N SER A 26 -22.63 9.96 -17.89
CA SER A 26 -22.85 10.92 -16.80
C SER A 26 -22.99 12.31 -17.40
N ALA A 27 -24.24 12.70 -17.66
CA ALA A 27 -24.64 14.06 -17.94
C ALA A 27 -24.33 14.94 -16.72
N VAL A 28 -23.36 15.84 -16.84
CA VAL A 28 -23.23 16.97 -15.92
C VAL A 28 -24.23 18.02 -16.35
N GLU A 29 -25.36 18.03 -15.65
CA GLU A 29 -26.36 19.10 -15.68
C GLU A 29 -25.69 20.38 -15.19
N THR A 30 -25.33 21.26 -16.12
CA THR A 30 -24.94 22.63 -15.83
C THR A 30 -26.17 23.35 -15.31
N ARG A 31 -26.31 23.44 -13.98
CA ARG A 31 -27.32 24.31 -13.38
C ARG A 31 -27.02 25.75 -13.73
N ASP A 32 -27.98 26.26 -14.48
CA ASP A 32 -28.28 27.62 -14.88
C ASP A 32 -27.81 28.68 -13.89
N ARG A 33 -27.02 29.61 -14.42
CA ARG A 33 -26.72 30.91 -13.83
C ARG A 33 -27.87 31.83 -14.18
N THR A 34 -28.85 31.99 -13.29
CA THR A 34 -29.77 33.12 -13.34
C THR A 34 -30.30 33.53 -11.96
N ALA A 35 -30.17 34.83 -11.69
CA ALA A 35 -30.85 35.66 -10.67
C ALA A 35 -30.44 35.50 -9.20
N SER A 36 -30.42 36.53 -8.35
CA SER A 36 -30.47 38.00 -8.43
C SER A 36 -30.48 38.47 -6.97
N ALA A 37 -29.94 39.67 -6.72
CA ALA A 37 -30.15 40.52 -5.53
C ALA A 37 -29.45 40.15 -4.20
N GLU A 38 -28.51 41.03 -3.82
CA GLU A 38 -28.22 41.40 -2.42
C GLU A 38 -29.26 42.45 -1.93
N PRO A 39 -29.24 43.00 -0.69
CA PRO A 39 -28.44 42.69 0.51
C PRO A 39 -29.29 42.60 1.81
N VAL A 40 -28.79 41.92 2.86
CA VAL A 40 -29.29 42.13 4.23
C VAL A 40 -28.15 42.25 5.24
N ALA A 41 -28.37 43.20 6.15
CA ALA A 41 -27.39 43.89 6.96
C ALA A 41 -26.92 43.13 8.22
N LEU A 42 -25.71 43.51 8.66
CA LEU A 42 -25.21 43.71 10.03
C LEU A 42 -25.70 42.73 11.13
N THR A 43 -24.76 42.05 11.81
CA THR A 43 -24.43 42.25 13.25
C THR A 43 -23.40 41.22 13.74
N SER A 44 -22.31 41.76 14.32
CA SER A 44 -21.45 41.29 15.42
C SER A 44 -21.21 39.79 15.70
N MET A 45 -19.95 39.36 15.61
CA MET A 45 -19.01 39.15 16.75
C MET A 45 -17.79 38.33 16.27
N PRO A 46 -16.58 38.61 16.77
CA PRO A 46 -15.43 37.77 16.47
C PRO A 46 -15.54 36.51 17.32
N THR A 47 -16.07 35.44 16.74
CA THR A 47 -15.63 34.11 17.20
C THR A 47 -14.20 34.01 16.74
N ALA A 48 -13.28 34.19 17.68
CA ALA A 48 -11.97 33.58 17.63
C ALA A 48 -12.22 32.08 17.44
N ARG A 49 -12.35 31.67 16.18
CA ARG A 49 -12.07 30.32 15.77
C ARG A 49 -10.56 30.25 15.99
N GLU A 50 -10.19 29.71 17.14
CA GLU A 50 -9.00 28.89 17.21
C GLU A 50 -9.18 27.85 16.10
N GLU A 51 -8.68 28.23 14.93
CA GLU A 51 -8.26 27.35 13.88
C GLU A 51 -7.17 26.53 14.52
N ALA A 52 -7.62 25.49 15.24
CA ALA A 52 -6.81 24.37 15.65
C ALA A 52 -6.14 23.92 14.38
N ALA A 53 -4.90 24.36 14.24
CA ALA A 53 -4.01 24.02 13.15
C ALA A 53 -4.12 22.52 12.98
N THR A 54 -4.74 22.09 11.86
CA THR A 54 -4.74 20.69 11.47
C THR A 54 -3.28 20.26 11.51
N PRO A 55 -2.87 19.39 12.44
CA PRO A 55 -1.51 18.88 12.40
C PRO A 55 -1.39 18.21 11.05
N GLN A 56 -0.47 18.69 10.22
CA GLN A 56 -0.12 18.08 8.94
C GLN A 56 0.31 16.64 9.23
N GLU A 57 -0.67 15.74 9.14
CA GLU A 57 -0.57 14.37 9.59
C GLU A 57 0.31 13.63 8.58
N LYS A 58 1.44 13.10 9.07
CA LYS A 58 2.37 12.33 8.25
C LYS A 58 1.57 11.24 7.52
N PRO A 59 1.85 10.97 6.22
CA PRO A 59 1.04 10.02 5.46
C PRO A 59 1.00 8.69 6.19
N VAL A 60 -0.20 8.30 6.59
CA VAL A 60 -0.48 7.17 7.48
C VAL A 60 -0.01 5.85 6.86
N LEU A 61 -0.08 5.73 5.52
CA LEU A 61 0.59 4.72 4.70
C LEU A 61 0.93 5.31 3.32
N THR A 62 1.94 4.78 2.62
CA THR A 62 2.21 5.21 1.23
C THR A 62 1.04 4.82 0.30
N ALA A 63 0.24 5.80 -0.16
CA ALA A 63 -0.81 5.61 -1.15
C ALA A 63 -0.24 5.38 -2.57
N ASN A 64 -1.04 4.81 -3.47
CA ASN A 64 -0.74 4.75 -4.91
C ASN A 64 -2.01 5.14 -5.69
N ARG A 65 -1.87 5.61 -6.94
CA ARG A 65 -2.98 6.09 -7.79
C ARG A 65 -4.14 5.09 -7.95
N ARG A 66 -3.89 3.81 -7.69
CA ARG A 66 -4.84 2.69 -7.91
C ARG A 66 -5.55 2.21 -6.64
N GLU A 67 -5.19 2.72 -5.46
CA GLU A 67 -5.74 2.25 -4.18
C GLU A 67 -5.78 3.40 -3.18
N THR A 68 -6.97 3.66 -2.61
CA THR A 68 -7.11 4.64 -1.53
C THR A 68 -6.37 4.16 -0.28
N VAL A 69 -6.00 5.09 0.60
CA VAL A 69 -5.33 4.74 1.87
C VAL A 69 -6.19 3.78 2.68
N ASP A 70 -7.49 4.06 2.80
CA ASP A 70 -8.44 3.23 3.57
C ASP A 70 -8.57 1.81 3.01
N ALA A 71 -8.66 1.67 1.68
CA ALA A 71 -8.71 0.36 1.03
C ALA A 71 -7.43 -0.44 1.31
N LYS A 72 -6.28 0.23 1.29
CA LYS A 72 -4.99 -0.39 1.61
C LYS A 72 -4.91 -0.83 3.08
N ILE A 73 -5.41 -0.01 4.01
CA ILE A 73 -5.45 -0.35 5.44
C ILE A 73 -6.34 -1.58 5.64
N ALA A 74 -7.56 -1.57 5.10
CA ALA A 74 -8.48 -2.69 5.18
C ALA A 74 -7.84 -3.99 4.65
N ARG A 75 -7.24 -3.95 3.45
CA ARG A 75 -6.55 -5.10 2.86
C ARG A 75 -5.38 -5.63 3.70
N LEU A 76 -4.60 -4.74 4.32
CA LEU A 76 -3.50 -5.16 5.20
C LEU A 76 -4.02 -5.75 6.51
N TYR A 77 -5.09 -5.18 7.06
CA TYR A 77 -5.78 -5.71 8.22
C TYR A 77 -6.37 -7.10 7.96
N ASP A 78 -7.09 -7.29 6.85
CA ASP A 78 -7.69 -8.59 6.52
C ASP A 78 -6.65 -9.70 6.40
N ARG A 79 -5.45 -9.36 5.92
CA ARG A 79 -4.36 -10.33 5.73
C ARG A 79 -3.54 -10.62 6.99
N ASN A 80 -3.32 -9.61 7.82
CA ASN A 80 -2.30 -9.67 8.87
C ASN A 80 -2.86 -9.32 10.26
N GLY A 81 -4.03 -8.70 10.36
CA GLY A 81 -4.58 -8.14 11.60
C GLY A 81 -4.74 -9.18 12.71
N ALA A 82 -5.21 -10.38 12.36
CA ALA A 82 -5.36 -11.49 13.29
C ALA A 82 -4.02 -11.88 13.95
N ASP A 83 -2.91 -11.88 13.22
CA ASP A 83 -1.58 -12.23 13.73
C ASP A 83 -1.09 -11.29 14.84
N PHE A 84 -1.61 -10.05 14.88
CA PHE A 84 -1.28 -9.03 15.87
C PHE A 84 -2.39 -8.81 16.92
N GLY A 85 -3.41 -9.67 16.90
CA GLY A 85 -4.58 -9.55 17.77
C GLY A 85 -5.27 -8.19 17.61
N ALA A 86 -5.27 -7.64 16.39
CA ALA A 86 -5.95 -6.39 16.10
C ALA A 86 -7.46 -6.62 15.99
N ARG A 87 -8.25 -5.71 16.59
CA ARG A 87 -9.72 -5.81 16.61
C ARG A 87 -10.41 -5.06 15.48
N SER A 88 -9.68 -4.16 14.83
CA SER A 88 -10.15 -3.38 13.68
C SER A 88 -8.98 -2.95 12.81
N ALA A 89 -9.30 -2.39 11.64
CA ALA A 89 -8.33 -1.83 10.71
C ALA A 89 -7.53 -0.67 11.33
N GLU A 90 -8.19 0.16 12.14
CA GLU A 90 -7.60 1.29 12.86
C GLU A 90 -6.66 0.82 13.97
N ASP A 91 -7.07 -0.19 14.76
CA ASP A 91 -6.22 -0.78 15.80
C ASP A 91 -4.95 -1.41 15.19
N TYR A 92 -5.11 -2.14 14.08
CA TYR A 92 -3.98 -2.66 13.34
C TYR A 92 -3.05 -1.54 12.85
N LEU A 93 -3.60 -0.45 12.33
CA LEU A 93 -2.82 0.69 11.87
C LEU A 93 -2.08 1.41 13.00
N THR A 94 -2.69 1.54 14.19
CA THR A 94 -2.03 2.03 15.40
C THR A 94 -0.83 1.15 15.75
N LYS A 95 -0.99 -0.18 15.72
CA LYS A 95 0.10 -1.14 15.98
C LYS A 95 1.23 -1.03 14.94
N VAL A 96 0.88 -0.95 13.66
CA VAL A 96 1.84 -0.71 12.56
C VAL A 96 2.65 0.55 12.84
N THR A 97 1.96 1.66 13.09
CA THR A 97 2.57 2.97 13.31
C THR A 97 3.48 2.97 14.53
N ALA A 98 3.05 2.35 15.64
CA ALA A 98 3.84 2.20 16.86
C ALA A 98 5.13 1.42 16.59
N PHE A 99 5.02 0.25 15.95
CA PHE A 99 6.18 -0.60 15.64
C PHE A 99 7.17 0.10 14.70
N THR A 100 6.70 0.80 13.67
CA THR A 100 7.59 1.44 12.69
C THR A 100 8.20 2.76 13.15
N THR A 101 7.50 3.50 14.04
CA THR A 101 7.99 4.80 14.53
C THR A 101 8.94 4.64 15.70
N LYS A 102 8.67 3.67 16.59
CA LYS A 102 9.48 3.37 17.76
C LYS A 102 9.72 1.86 17.82
N PRO A 103 10.56 1.31 16.91
CA PRO A 103 10.86 -0.11 16.92
C PRO A 103 11.45 -0.52 18.27
N PRO A 104 11.09 -1.71 18.79
CA PRO A 104 11.70 -2.27 19.99
C PRO A 104 13.22 -2.36 19.91
N ARG A 105 13.91 -2.34 21.05
CA ARG A 105 15.39 -2.34 21.10
C ARG A 105 16.03 -3.60 20.53
N ASP A 106 15.30 -4.71 20.54
CA ASP A 106 15.70 -6.00 20.00
C ASP A 106 15.34 -6.16 18.51
N ALA A 107 14.82 -5.11 17.86
CA ALA A 107 14.57 -5.12 16.43
C ALA A 107 15.86 -4.81 15.64
N GLU A 108 16.14 -5.65 14.65
CA GLU A 108 17.16 -5.38 13.63
C GLU A 108 16.59 -4.50 12.51
N THR A 109 17.44 -3.67 11.90
CA THR A 109 17.05 -2.82 10.77
C THR A 109 18.05 -2.89 9.63
N VAL A 110 17.57 -2.81 8.39
CA VAL A 110 18.41 -2.71 7.19
C VAL A 110 17.84 -1.67 6.24
N LYS A 111 18.69 -0.74 5.79
CA LYS A 111 18.33 0.27 4.80
C LYS A 111 18.65 -0.22 3.39
N ARG A 112 17.67 -0.13 2.49
CA ARG A 112 17.82 -0.48 1.07
C ARG A 112 18.34 0.70 0.25
N PRO A 113 18.95 0.47 -0.92
CA PRO A 113 19.43 1.53 -1.81
C PRO A 113 18.33 2.51 -2.27
N ASN A 114 17.09 2.04 -2.39
CA ASN A 114 15.94 2.88 -2.73
C ASN A 114 15.47 3.80 -1.58
N GLY A 115 16.10 3.68 -0.41
CA GLY A 115 15.82 4.47 0.78
C GLY A 115 14.78 3.88 1.73
N ASP A 116 14.15 2.75 1.39
CA ASP A 116 13.27 2.05 2.33
C ASP A 116 14.06 1.40 3.47
N THR A 117 13.47 1.33 4.66
CA THR A 117 14.03 0.63 5.81
C THR A 117 13.21 -0.62 6.10
N LEU A 118 13.89 -1.76 6.21
CA LEU A 118 13.34 -3.01 6.71
C LEU A 118 13.57 -3.08 8.22
N ILE A 119 12.58 -3.59 8.96
CA ILE A 119 12.62 -3.76 10.41
C ILE A 119 12.18 -5.20 10.71
N TYR A 120 12.93 -5.91 11.54
CA TYR A 120 12.57 -7.25 12.00
C TYR A 120 12.82 -7.41 13.49
N GLN A 121 11.80 -7.88 14.23
CA GLN A 121 11.93 -8.25 15.64
C GLN A 121 11.76 -9.75 15.78
N ALA A 122 12.82 -10.45 16.21
CA ALA A 122 12.82 -11.90 16.33
C ALA A 122 11.87 -12.41 17.44
N SER A 123 11.79 -11.69 18.57
CA SER A 123 11.00 -12.11 19.75
C SER A 123 9.50 -12.23 19.49
N THR A 124 8.96 -11.38 18.61
CA THR A 124 7.54 -11.40 18.22
C THR A 124 7.30 -11.91 16.80
N ASN A 125 8.40 -12.27 16.12
CA ASN A 125 8.43 -12.55 14.70
C ASN A 125 7.74 -11.46 13.87
N THR A 126 8.02 -10.18 14.13
CA THR A 126 7.37 -9.05 13.44
C THR A 126 8.31 -8.46 12.41
N PHE A 127 7.86 -8.41 11.16
CA PHE A 127 8.55 -7.73 10.06
C PHE A 127 7.75 -6.51 9.60
N ALA A 128 8.44 -5.41 9.28
CA ALA A 128 7.84 -4.23 8.68
C ALA A 128 8.75 -3.58 7.62
N VAL A 129 8.12 -2.82 6.73
CA VAL A 129 8.80 -1.99 5.74
C VAL A 129 8.37 -0.56 5.91
N VAL A 130 9.34 0.34 6.00
CA VAL A 130 9.13 1.79 6.08
C VAL A 130 9.69 2.43 4.81
N ALA A 131 8.93 3.32 4.21
CA ALA A 131 9.37 4.06 3.03
C ALA A 131 10.45 5.09 3.41
N ARG A 132 11.21 5.57 2.42
CA ARG A 132 12.21 6.64 2.61
C ARG A 132 11.68 7.87 3.35
N ASN A 133 10.40 8.20 3.18
CA ASN A 133 9.75 9.34 3.83
C ASN A 133 9.27 9.05 5.27
N GLY A 134 9.54 7.86 5.81
CA GLY A 134 9.12 7.43 7.14
C GLY A 134 7.71 6.84 7.21
N SER A 135 6.93 6.83 6.12
CA SER A 135 5.60 6.22 6.13
C SER A 135 5.70 4.69 6.11
N PRO A 136 4.93 3.98 6.95
CA PRO A 136 4.86 2.52 6.86
C PRO A 136 4.30 2.06 5.51
N ARG A 137 4.84 0.96 5.00
CA ARG A 137 4.35 0.29 3.77
C ARG A 137 3.58 -0.99 4.08
N THR A 138 4.05 -1.75 5.07
CA THR A 138 3.43 -3.01 5.54
C THR A 138 4.03 -3.44 6.88
N MET A 139 3.34 -4.34 7.58
CA MET A 139 3.80 -5.10 8.75
C MET A 139 3.15 -6.50 8.68
N PHE A 140 3.86 -7.56 9.04
CA PHE A 140 3.31 -8.93 9.11
C PHE A 140 4.24 -9.87 9.88
N LYS A 141 3.75 -11.08 10.21
CA LYS A 141 4.58 -12.15 10.76
C LYS A 141 5.03 -13.09 9.63
N PRO A 142 6.33 -13.17 9.27
CA PRO A 142 6.78 -14.04 8.20
C PRO A 142 6.67 -15.51 8.63
N THR A 143 6.22 -16.37 7.72
CA THR A 143 6.04 -17.81 7.98
C THR A 143 7.35 -18.51 8.33
N THR A 144 8.46 -18.16 7.68
CA THR A 144 9.79 -18.75 7.91
C THR A 144 10.63 -17.96 8.94
N GLY A 145 10.03 -16.98 9.60
CA GLY A 145 10.66 -16.27 10.72
C GLY A 145 12.03 -15.67 10.41
N ALA A 146 13.05 -16.10 11.15
CA ALA A 146 14.41 -15.59 11.02
C ALA A 146 15.03 -15.89 9.65
N ASP A 147 14.63 -16.97 8.99
CA ASP A 147 15.13 -17.30 7.64
C ASP A 147 14.63 -16.27 6.62
N TYR A 148 13.36 -15.85 6.73
CA TYR A 148 12.85 -14.73 5.93
C TYR A 148 13.68 -13.47 6.14
N TRP A 149 14.05 -13.17 7.38
CA TRP A 149 14.90 -12.01 7.68
C TRP A 149 16.29 -12.12 7.05
N ALA A 150 16.93 -13.29 7.15
CA ALA A 150 18.22 -13.55 6.52
C ALA A 150 18.17 -13.33 4.99
N GLU A 151 17.12 -13.83 4.33
CA GLU A 151 16.89 -13.62 2.90
C GLU A 151 16.71 -12.13 2.57
N GLN A 152 15.91 -11.41 3.36
CA GLN A 152 15.72 -9.96 3.17
C GLN A 152 17.02 -9.18 3.32
N LYS A 153 17.89 -9.55 4.27
CA LYS A 153 19.22 -8.94 4.44
C LYS A 153 20.12 -9.21 3.24
N ALA A 154 20.15 -10.46 2.75
CA ALA A 154 20.95 -10.85 1.60
C ALA A 154 20.50 -10.14 0.30
N ALA A 155 19.19 -9.96 0.11
CA ALA A 155 18.63 -9.30 -1.06
C ALA A 155 18.63 -7.75 -0.98
N ALA A 156 18.72 -7.16 0.21
CA ALA A 156 18.63 -5.72 0.39
C ALA A 156 19.61 -4.89 -0.48
N PRO A 157 20.89 -5.26 -0.65
CA PRO A 157 21.84 -4.48 -1.44
C PRO A 157 21.52 -4.40 -2.93
N THR A 158 20.85 -5.41 -3.49
CA THR A 158 20.50 -5.49 -4.91
C THR A 158 19.05 -5.08 -5.20
N PHE A 159 18.28 -4.73 -4.16
CA PHE A 159 16.88 -4.38 -4.30
C PHE A 159 16.66 -3.17 -5.22
N GLY A 160 15.80 -3.34 -6.23
CA GLY A 160 15.46 -2.27 -7.18
C GLY A 160 16.52 -2.02 -8.26
N GLN A 161 17.65 -2.73 -8.24
CA GLN A 161 18.55 -2.79 -9.38
C GLN A 161 17.82 -3.53 -10.49
N ARG A 162 17.36 -2.79 -11.52
CA ARG A 162 16.94 -3.40 -12.78
C ARG A 162 18.09 -4.28 -13.26
N ARG A 163 17.79 -5.42 -13.90
CA ARG A 163 18.76 -6.16 -14.71
C ARG A 163 19.28 -5.21 -15.82
N GLN A 164 20.22 -4.34 -15.51
CA GLN A 164 20.82 -3.40 -16.47
C GLN A 164 21.98 -4.03 -17.24
N SER A 165 22.13 -5.36 -17.17
CA SER A 165 23.23 -6.12 -17.75
C SER A 165 22.73 -7.33 -18.54
N THR A 166 21.87 -7.11 -19.52
CA THR A 166 21.75 -8.00 -20.70
C THR A 166 21.27 -7.17 -21.89
N GLY A 167 22.11 -6.22 -22.32
CA GLY A 167 21.84 -5.36 -23.49
C GLY A 167 23.10 -4.91 -24.23
N ALA A 168 24.28 -5.38 -23.83
CA ALA A 168 25.54 -5.16 -24.52
C ALA A 168 25.99 -6.48 -25.17
N ALA A 169 25.26 -6.90 -26.20
CA ALA A 169 25.67 -7.89 -27.18
C ALA A 169 24.89 -7.57 -28.46
N GLY A 170 25.54 -6.83 -29.35
CA GLY A 170 25.04 -6.36 -30.63
C GLY A 170 26.08 -5.48 -31.29
#